data_AF-A0A3Q3KIS9-F1
#
_entry.id   AF-A0A3Q3KIS9-F1
#
_cell.length_a   1.000
_cell.length_b   1.000
_cell.length_c   1.000
_cell.angle_alpha   90.00
_cell.angle_beta   90.00
_cell.angle_gamma   90.00
#
_symmetry.space_group_name_H-M   'P 1'
#
loop_
_entity.id
_entity.type
_entity.pdbx_description
1 polymer ?
#
loop_
_entity_poly.entity_id
_entity_poly.type
_entity_poly.pdbx_seq_one_letter_code
_entity_poly.pdbx_strand_id
1 'polypeptide(L)'
;MVVPASVTVQPGQRLTITCQVSYSPAGKGLEWIGSKAAGASSYKDSLKNKFSIDLDSSSNTATLNGQNMQPEDTAVYYCARDSQ
;
A
#
# COMPACT_ATOMS: atom_id res chain seq x y z
N MET A 1 -10.49 -2.15 7.39
CA MET A 1 -10.43 -2.71 6.02
C MET A 1 -11.27 -1.84 5.10
N VAL A 2 -10.69 -0.77 4.60
CA VAL A 2 -11.30 0.02 3.53
C VAL A 2 -10.65 -0.48 2.24
N VAL A 3 -11.43 -1.11 1.36
CA VAL A 3 -10.97 -1.39 0.00
C VAL A 3 -11.05 -0.05 -0.73
N PRO A 4 -9.95 0.49 -1.24
CA PRO A 4 -10.02 1.67 -2.10
C PRO A 4 -10.84 1.31 -3.36
N ALA A 5 -11.49 2.29 -3.98
CA ALA A 5 -12.14 2.07 -5.27
C ALA A 5 -11.18 1.34 -6.23
N SER A 6 -11.69 0.40 -7.04
CA SER A 6 -10.87 -0.32 -8.01
C SER A 6 -10.18 0.67 -8.94
N VAL A 7 -8.86 0.78 -8.86
CA VAL A 7 -8.07 1.64 -9.75
C VAL A 7 -7.54 0.78 -10.89
N THR A 8 -7.84 1.16 -12.13
CA THR A 8 -7.27 0.54 -13.33
C THR A 8 -6.30 1.53 -13.98
N VAL A 9 -5.07 1.09 -14.25
CA VAL A 9 -4.03 1.88 -14.91
C VAL A 9 -3.45 1.11 -16.10
N GLN A 10 -2.95 1.82 -17.11
CA GLN A 10 -2.27 1.22 -18.25
C GLN A 10 -0.82 0.85 -17.88
N PRO A 11 -0.21 -0.13 -18.57
CA PRO A 11 1.20 -0.47 -18.36
C PRO A 11 2.13 0.75 -18.47
N GLY A 12 3.09 0.86 -17.56
CA GLY A 12 4.01 1.99 -17.46
C GLY A 12 3.47 3.21 -16.70
N GLN A 13 2.17 3.26 -16.38
CA GLN A 13 1.59 4.36 -15.59
C GLN A 13 1.88 4.23 -14.09
N ARG A 14 1.62 5.33 -13.38
CA ARG A 14 1.70 5.40 -11.92
C ARG A 14 0.35 5.02 -11.32
N LEU A 15 0.40 4.38 -10.17
CA LEU A 15 -0.76 4.06 -9.34
C LEU A 15 -0.67 4.85 -8.04
N THR A 16 -1.79 5.43 -7.60
CA THR A 16 -1.92 6.03 -6.28
C THR A 16 -3.16 5.45 -5.62
N ILE A 17 -2.95 4.81 -4.47
CA ILE A 17 -4.00 4.23 -3.64
C ILE A 17 -3.97 4.96 -2.30
N THR A 18 -5.09 5.56 -1.92
CA THR A 18 -5.23 6.27 -0.65
C THR A 18 -6.23 5.53 0.25
N CYS A 19 -5.86 5.34 1.50
CA CYS A 19 -6.65 4.64 2.50
C CYS A 19 -6.77 5.48 3.75
N GLN A 20 -7.99 5.60 4.28
CA GLN A 20 -8.18 5.97 5.68
C GLN A 20 -7.77 4.79 6.56
N VAL A 21 -6.78 4.99 7.43
CA VAL A 21 -6.21 3.94 8.27
C VAL A 21 -7.22 3.62 9.37
N SER A 22 -8.01 2.58 9.13
CA SER A 22 -8.88 1.96 10.14
C SER A 22 -8.19 0.74 10.73
N TYR A 23 -8.49 0.43 11.99
CA TYR A 23 -8.07 -0.83 12.58
C TYR A 23 -8.69 -1.99 11.77
N SER A 24 -7.85 -2.89 11.27
CA SER A 24 -8.31 -4.18 10.79
C SER A 24 -7.22 -5.22 10.95
N PRO A 25 -7.55 -6.39 11.53
CA PRO A 25 -6.64 -7.52 11.48
C PRO A 25 -6.39 -7.87 10.02
N ALA A 26 -5.12 -7.84 9.60
CA ALA A 26 -4.75 -8.39 8.30
C ALA A 26 -5.11 -9.88 8.31
N GLY A 27 -6.00 -10.29 7.41
CA GLY A 27 -6.45 -11.68 7.33
C GLY A 27 -5.29 -12.65 7.04
N LYS A 28 -5.44 -13.91 7.46
CA LYS A 28 -4.48 -14.96 7.10
C LYS A 28 -4.41 -15.08 5.57
N GLY A 29 -3.18 -15.17 5.03
CA GLY A 29 -2.94 -15.33 3.59
C GLY A 29 -2.62 -14.04 2.82
N LEU A 30 -2.47 -12.89 3.51
CA LEU A 30 -1.94 -11.67 2.91
C LEU A 30 -0.41 -11.63 2.97
N GLU A 31 0.22 -11.15 1.90
CA GLU A 31 1.66 -10.88 1.87
C GLU A 31 1.92 -9.38 2.12
N TRP A 32 2.80 -9.08 3.07
CA TRP A 32 3.23 -7.71 3.33
C TRP A 32 4.27 -7.27 2.29
N ILE A 33 3.91 -6.29 1.47
CA ILE A 33 4.81 -5.69 0.47
C ILE A 33 5.66 -4.54 1.04
N GLY A 34 5.20 -3.95 2.14
CA GLY A 34 5.92 -2.91 2.86
C GLY A 34 5.16 -2.40 4.09
N SER A 35 5.88 -1.71 4.96
CA SER A 35 5.35 -1.07 6.16
C SER A 35 6.06 0.27 6.39
N LYS A 36 5.36 1.21 7.02
CA LYS A 36 5.93 2.51 7.41
C LYS A 36 5.54 2.80 8.85
N ALA A 37 6.51 3.24 9.64
CA ALA A 37 6.38 3.69 11.01
C ALA A 37 7.14 5.01 11.18
N ALA A 38 6.94 5.71 12.31
CA ALA A 38 7.59 7.00 12.56
C ALA A 38 9.12 6.92 12.40
N GLY A 39 9.65 7.40 11.28
CA GLY A 39 11.08 7.39 10.96
C GLY A 39 11.63 6.11 10.31
N ALA A 40 10.81 5.08 10.08
CA ALA A 40 11.27 3.83 9.49
C ALA A 40 10.31 3.32 8.39
N SER A 41 10.86 2.75 7.32
CA SER A 41 10.09 2.08 6.29
C SER A 41 10.77 0.78 5.87
N SER A 42 9.99 -0.27 5.67
CA SER A 42 10.46 -1.54 5.13
C SER A 42 9.65 -1.91 3.91
N TYR A 43 10.28 -2.60 2.97
CA TYR A 43 9.65 -3.07 1.74
C TYR A 43 10.21 -4.46 1.41
N LYS A 44 9.41 -5.28 0.72
CA LYS A 44 9.90 -6.50 0.10
C LYS A 44 10.97 -6.12 -0.93
N ASP A 45 12.10 -6.84 -0.93
CA ASP A 45 13.25 -6.48 -1.78
C ASP A 45 12.94 -6.36 -3.26
N SER A 46 12.05 -7.22 -3.78
CA SER A 46 11.60 -7.19 -5.17
C SER A 46 10.75 -5.97 -5.52
N LEU A 47 10.23 -5.25 -4.52
CA LEU A 47 9.24 -4.17 -4.68
C LEU A 47 9.74 -2.79 -4.24
N LYS A 48 10.90 -2.70 -3.57
CA LYS A 48 11.44 -1.45 -3.00
C LYS A 48 11.67 -0.32 -4.00
N ASN A 49 11.90 -0.64 -5.27
CA ASN A 49 12.09 0.36 -6.34
C ASN A 49 10.80 0.70 -7.07
N LYS A 50 9.69 0.03 -6.74
CA LYS A 50 8.42 0.10 -7.46
C LYS A 50 7.32 0.75 -6.64
N PHE A 51 7.29 0.45 -5.35
CA PHE A 51 6.29 0.96 -4.42
C PHE A 51 6.92 1.85 -3.35
N SER A 52 6.20 2.89 -2.97
CA SER A 52 6.48 3.71 -1.78
C SER A 52 5.20 3.94 -0.98
N ILE A 53 5.34 4.01 0.34
CA ILE A 53 4.22 4.28 1.25
C ILE A 53 4.43 5.65 1.87
N ASP A 54 3.39 6.46 1.91
CA ASP A 54 3.34 7.74 2.62
C ASP A 54 2.27 7.72 3.70
N LEU A 55 2.60 8.32 4.85
CA LEU A 55 1.72 8.41 6.00
C LEU A 55 1.50 9.87 6.32
N ASP A 56 0.23 10.26 6.37
CA ASP A 56 -0.20 11.53 6.91
C ASP A 56 -0.89 11.27 8.27
N SER A 57 -0.15 11.55 9.35
CA SER A 57 -0.63 11.38 10.71
C SER A 57 -1.68 12.41 11.11
N SER A 58 -1.77 13.55 10.42
CA SER A 58 -2.77 14.58 10.71
C SER A 58 -4.17 14.16 10.28
N SER A 59 -4.26 13.35 9.21
CA SER A 59 -5.51 12.87 8.64
C SER A 59 -5.72 11.36 8.78
N ASN A 60 -4.84 10.65 9.50
CA ASN A 60 -4.83 9.19 9.58
C ASN A 60 -4.90 8.51 8.20
N THR A 61 -4.20 9.08 7.22
CA THR A 61 -4.22 8.61 5.84
C THR A 61 -2.93 7.89 5.50
N ALA A 62 -3.04 6.73 4.85
CA ALA A 62 -1.93 6.05 4.21
C ALA A 62 -2.11 6.10 2.69
N THR A 63 -1.04 6.42 1.97
CA THR A 63 -1.01 6.45 0.51
C THR A 63 0.06 5.49 0.02
N LEU A 64 -0.35 4.51 -0.78
CA LEU A 64 0.55 3.63 -1.52
C LEU A 64 0.73 4.19 -2.93
N ASN A 65 1.96 4.49 -3.30
CA ASN A 65 2.34 4.94 -4.63
C ASN A 65 3.09 3.81 -5.36
N GLY A 66 2.63 3.46 -6.55
CA GLY A 66 3.27 2.51 -7.46
C GLY A 66 3.79 3.21 -8.71
N GLN A 67 4.97 2.83 -9.19
CA GLN A 67 5.55 3.35 -10.41
C GLN A 67 5.79 2.25 -11.44
N ASN A 68 5.68 2.61 -12.72
CA ASN A 68 5.88 1.68 -13.84
C ASN A 68 5.06 0.38 -13.67
N MET A 69 3.77 0.53 -13.41
CA MET A 69 2.86 -0.60 -13.16
C MET A 69 2.79 -1.51 -14.38
N GLN A 70 2.79 -2.81 -14.16
CA GLN A 70 2.73 -3.85 -15.18
C GLN A 70 1.60 -4.83 -14.86
N PRO A 71 1.16 -5.65 -15.83
CA PRO A 71 0.11 -6.63 -15.61
C PRO A 71 0.41 -7.58 -14.44
N GLU A 72 1.68 -7.90 -14.19
CA GLU A 72 2.11 -8.80 -13.10
C GLU A 72 1.91 -8.20 -11.70
N ASP A 73 1.72 -6.88 -11.58
CA ASP A 73 1.43 -6.23 -10.30
C ASP A 73 -0.07 -6.17 -10.01
N THR A 74 -0.91 -6.74 -10.86
CA THR A 74 -2.36 -6.75 -10.64
C THR A 74 -2.68 -7.56 -9.39
N ALA A 75 -3.11 -6.88 -8.34
CA ALA A 75 -3.45 -7.49 -7.06
C ALA A 75 -4.52 -6.66 -6.35
N VAL A 76 -5.09 -7.23 -5.28
CA VAL A 76 -5.88 -6.47 -4.33
C VAL A 76 -4.96 -5.92 -3.26
N TYR A 77 -4.88 -4.60 -3.17
CA TYR A 77 -4.04 -3.90 -2.19
C TYR A 77 -4.87 -3.50 -0.98
N TYR A 78 -4.33 -3.75 0.22
CA TYR A 78 -4.94 -3.38 1.48
C TYR A 78 -4.01 -2.51 2.29
N CYS A 79 -4.55 -1.43 2.85
CA CYS A 79 -3.88 -0.69 3.92
C CYS A 79 -4.36 -1.23 5.26
N ALA A 80 -3.42 -1.69 6.09
CA ALA A 80 -3.69 -2.19 7.43
C ALA A 80 -2.74 -1.55 8.43
N ARG A 81 -3.23 -1.35 9.65
CA ARG A 81 -2.42 -0.95 10.80
C ARG A 81 -2.34 -2.14 11.74
N ASP A 82 -1.13 -2.61 11.99
CA ASP A 82 -0.88 -3.64 13.00
C ASP A 82 -1.24 -3.09 14.39
N SER A 83 -1.96 -3.87 15.19
CA SER A 83 -2.10 -3.59 16.62
C SER A 83 -0.81 -4.02 17.31
N GLN A 84 -0.18 -3.10 18.04
CA GLN A 84 0.80 -3.49 19.06
C GLN A 84 0.19 -4.50 20.04
#